data_AF-A0A6B1G2Q3-F1
#
_entry.id   AF-A0A6B1G2Q3-F1
#
_cell.length_a   1.000
_cell.length_b   1.000
_cell.length_c   1.000
_cell.angle_alpha   90.00
_cell.angle_beta   90.00
_cell.angle_gamma   90.00
#
_symmetry.space_group_name_H-M   'P 1'
#
loop_
_entity.id
_entity.type
_entity.pdbx_description
1 polymer ?
#
loop_
_entity_poly.entity_id
_entity_poly.type
_entity_poly.pdbx_seq_one_letter_code
_entity_poly.pdbx_strand_id
1 'polypeptide(L)'
;MRAEGAAAQEKLSSLRSLKADLRRSHAQLGGQIQSRFEQHAELAQKADQLCCEIDLASAEESKLQAEDDDHRRTTADMESELRRLDQDLAQAEEEERIGQQLVLQAESDWNASRLARQRAEDRLDSLRREIRQDFGLADMEEAVGLAYQPPLPLHALVAQLPVVHDLPAGLRDDVRETRARVRRLSNVNPEAPQEYEEVANRYNFLQNQSDDLENAARDLLCIVSELDSRMESDLRRTFDAVSKEFVGFFRLLLQGGTAQLTVTDPADILNTGVEIHARLPGKRTQNLELLSGGERSLTACALVFSILRVSPTPFCVLDEVDATLDEANVDRLRTAMDLLRERTQFIVITHNRRTLETANSIYGITMGDDGISRAIGLRLEQDTSLTVIEEMVEPLTAVAI
;
A
#
# COMPACT_ATOMS: atom_id res chain seq x y z
N MET A 1 15.89 52.31 -93.64
CA MET A 1 14.61 52.97 -93.28
C MET A 1 13.45 52.01 -92.95
N ARG A 2 12.89 51.18 -93.85
CA ARG A 2 11.75 50.28 -93.47
C ARG A 2 12.12 49.14 -92.50
N ALA A 3 13.32 48.57 -92.61
CA ALA A 3 13.79 47.50 -91.71
C ALA A 3 14.19 48.00 -90.30
N GLU A 4 14.72 49.23 -90.19
CA GLU A 4 15.07 49.85 -88.90
C GLU A 4 13.83 50.28 -88.10
N GLY A 5 12.76 50.69 -88.79
CA GLY A 5 11.47 51.01 -88.15
C GLY A 5 10.79 49.79 -87.53
N ALA A 6 10.84 48.64 -88.21
CA ALA A 6 10.28 47.38 -87.70
C ALA A 6 11.04 46.87 -86.47
N ALA A 7 12.38 46.90 -86.49
CA ALA A 7 13.21 46.51 -85.35
C ALA A 7 13.03 47.44 -84.13
N ALA A 8 12.81 48.74 -84.36
CA ALA A 8 12.51 49.70 -83.29
C ALA A 8 11.11 49.47 -82.68
N GLN A 9 10.11 49.14 -83.50
CA GLN A 9 8.76 48.79 -83.04
C GLN A 9 8.73 47.50 -82.23
N GLU A 10 9.50 46.49 -82.65
CA GLU A 10 9.63 45.22 -81.94
C GLU A 10 10.30 45.40 -80.56
N LYS A 11 11.37 46.20 -80.50
CA LYS A 11 12.03 46.63 -79.23
C LYS A 11 11.08 47.43 -78.32
N LEU A 12 10.23 48.27 -78.89
CA LEU A 12 9.26 49.04 -78.12
C LEU A 12 8.16 48.13 -77.55
N SER A 13 7.72 47.12 -78.31
CA SER A 13 6.74 46.14 -77.82
C SER A 13 7.30 45.24 -76.72
N SER A 14 8.57 44.81 -76.82
CA SER A 14 9.22 43.98 -75.80
C SER A 14 9.51 44.77 -74.52
N LEU A 15 9.89 46.05 -74.62
CA LEU A 15 10.02 46.92 -73.43
C LEU A 15 8.67 47.19 -72.76
N ARG A 16 7.58 47.28 -73.54
CA ARG A 16 6.22 47.44 -72.98
C ARG A 16 5.73 46.17 -72.30
N SER A 17 5.97 44.99 -72.85
CA SER A 17 5.63 43.72 -72.20
C SER A 17 6.45 43.53 -70.91
N LEU A 18 7.76 43.77 -70.95
CA LEU A 18 8.63 43.68 -69.78
C LEU A 18 8.19 44.65 -68.66
N LYS A 19 7.81 45.89 -69.01
CA LYS A 19 7.26 46.87 -68.04
C LYS A 19 5.92 46.42 -67.46
N ALA A 20 5.06 45.77 -68.25
CA ALA A 20 3.79 45.21 -67.77
C ALA A 20 4.00 44.00 -66.85
N ASP A 21 4.99 43.16 -67.15
CA ASP A 21 5.36 41.99 -66.35
C ASP A 21 6.00 42.41 -65.02
N LEU A 22 6.90 43.40 -65.04
CA LEU A 22 7.45 44.03 -63.83
C LEU A 22 6.36 44.63 -62.95
N ARG A 23 5.37 45.32 -63.53
CA ARG A 23 4.23 45.87 -62.78
C ARG A 23 3.36 44.77 -62.15
N ARG A 24 3.12 43.67 -62.88
CA ARG A 24 2.37 42.51 -62.35
C ARG A 24 3.13 41.83 -61.21
N SER A 25 4.43 41.60 -61.39
CA SER A 25 5.29 41.02 -60.34
C SER A 25 5.35 41.91 -59.10
N HIS A 26 5.48 43.23 -59.27
CA HIS A 26 5.50 44.18 -58.16
C HIS A 26 4.16 44.26 -57.40
N ALA A 27 3.03 44.15 -58.11
CA ALA A 27 1.71 44.07 -57.49
C ALA A 27 1.51 42.74 -56.74
N GLN A 28 1.97 41.63 -57.32
CA GLN A 28 1.91 40.31 -56.69
C GLN A 28 2.78 40.23 -55.43
N LEU A 29 4.02 40.72 -55.48
CA LEU A 29 4.91 40.82 -54.33
C LEU A 29 4.34 41.75 -53.25
N GLY A 30 3.74 42.88 -53.65
CA GLY A 30 3.05 43.77 -52.72
C GLY A 30 1.90 43.08 -51.98
N GLY A 31 1.08 42.29 -52.69
CA GLY A 31 0.02 41.49 -52.08
C GLY A 31 0.55 40.39 -51.14
N GLN A 32 1.63 39.72 -51.52
CA GLN A 32 2.28 38.71 -50.66
C GLN A 32 2.87 39.34 -49.38
N ILE A 33 3.48 40.52 -49.49
CA ILE A 33 4.01 41.26 -48.34
C ILE A 33 2.87 41.66 -47.39
N GLN A 34 1.77 42.20 -47.92
CA GLN A 34 0.60 42.59 -47.12
C GLN A 34 0.00 41.38 -46.37
N SER A 35 -0.19 40.26 -47.07
CA SER A 35 -0.70 39.02 -46.45
C SER A 35 0.24 38.48 -45.36
N ARG A 36 1.56 38.56 -45.55
CA ARG A 36 2.53 38.18 -44.51
C ARG A 36 2.50 39.11 -43.30
N PHE A 37 2.30 40.41 -43.49
CA PHE A 37 2.14 41.35 -42.38
C PHE A 37 0.88 41.06 -41.56
N GLU A 38 -0.24 40.76 -42.22
CA GLU A 38 -1.50 40.37 -41.56
C GLU A 38 -1.32 39.07 -40.76
N GLN A 39 -0.69 38.05 -41.35
CA GLN A 39 -0.37 36.79 -40.65
C GLN A 39 0.56 37.00 -39.45
N HIS A 40 1.57 37.87 -39.58
CA HIS A 40 2.47 38.16 -38.46
C HIS A 40 1.74 38.90 -37.32
N ALA A 41 0.81 39.80 -37.64
CA ALA A 41 0.01 40.49 -36.64
C ALA A 41 -0.92 39.52 -35.89
N GLU A 42 -1.57 38.58 -36.61
CA GLU A 42 -2.40 37.54 -35.98
C GLU A 42 -1.57 36.59 -35.09
N LEU A 43 -0.38 36.20 -35.53
CA LEU A 43 0.51 35.35 -34.74
C LEU A 43 1.03 36.07 -33.48
N ALA A 44 1.35 37.37 -33.59
CA ALA A 44 1.75 38.17 -32.44
C ALA A 44 0.62 38.27 -31.42
N GLN A 45 -0.61 38.53 -31.85
CA GLN A 45 -1.77 38.60 -30.96
C GLN A 45 -2.05 37.25 -30.27
N LYS A 46 -1.88 36.13 -30.97
CA LYS A 46 -2.00 34.79 -30.38
C LYS A 46 -0.89 34.51 -29.36
N ALA A 47 0.33 34.96 -29.63
CA ALA A 47 1.44 34.82 -28.70
C ALA A 47 1.16 35.60 -27.39
N ASP A 48 0.67 36.84 -27.50
CA ASP A 48 0.30 37.65 -26.33
C ASP A 48 -0.82 36.98 -25.50
N GLN A 49 -1.84 36.42 -26.16
CA GLN A 49 -2.90 35.66 -25.49
C GLN A 49 -2.36 34.45 -24.74
N LEU A 50 -1.52 33.64 -25.39
CA LEU A 50 -0.92 32.46 -24.77
C LEU A 50 0.00 32.84 -23.60
N CYS A 51 0.74 33.94 -23.69
CA CYS A 51 1.54 34.45 -22.57
C CYS A 51 0.67 34.81 -21.37
N CYS A 52 -0.46 35.50 -21.56
CA CYS A 52 -1.40 35.78 -20.47
C CYS A 52 -2.00 34.51 -19.86
N GLU A 53 -2.31 33.49 -20.66
CA GLU A 53 -2.81 32.21 -20.16
C GLU A 53 -1.75 31.46 -19.34
N ILE A 54 -0.49 31.48 -19.78
CA ILE A 54 0.64 30.90 -19.05
C ILE A 54 0.85 31.61 -17.71
N ASP A 55 0.79 32.95 -17.69
CA ASP A 55 0.94 33.73 -16.46
C ASP A 55 -0.17 33.38 -15.45
N LEU A 56 -1.43 33.27 -15.91
CA LEU A 56 -2.56 32.86 -15.06
C LEU A 56 -2.38 31.44 -14.52
N ALA A 57 -2.02 30.49 -15.38
CA ALA A 57 -1.79 29.10 -14.97
C ALA A 57 -0.65 28.99 -13.95
N SER A 58 0.45 29.73 -14.15
CA SER A 58 1.58 29.74 -13.21
C SER A 58 1.23 30.32 -11.84
N ALA A 59 0.32 31.31 -11.80
CA ALA A 59 -0.18 31.89 -10.56
C ALA A 59 -1.12 30.94 -9.82
N GLU A 60 -1.93 30.15 -10.54
CA GLU A 60 -2.75 29.09 -9.96
C GLU A 60 -1.90 27.94 -9.42
N GLU A 61 -0.89 27.50 -10.17
CA GLU A 61 0.06 26.48 -9.73
C GLU A 61 0.78 26.90 -8.45
N SER A 62 1.24 28.16 -8.35
CA SER A 62 1.89 28.68 -7.16
C SER A 62 0.98 28.69 -5.92
N LYS A 63 -0.33 28.92 -6.10
CA LYS A 63 -1.31 28.85 -5.00
C LYS A 63 -1.51 27.40 -4.54
N LEU A 64 -1.69 26.48 -5.48
CA LEU A 64 -1.87 25.06 -5.18
C LEU A 64 -0.63 24.47 -4.50
N GLN A 65 0.58 24.89 -4.91
CA GLN A 65 1.81 24.49 -4.24
C GLN A 65 1.88 25.01 -2.80
N ALA A 66 1.46 26.25 -2.54
CA ALA A 66 1.40 26.78 -1.18
C ALA A 66 0.39 26.05 -0.29
N GLU A 67 -0.76 25.65 -0.84
CA GLU A 67 -1.76 24.83 -0.13
C GLU A 67 -1.23 23.41 0.15
N ASP A 68 -0.54 22.78 -0.81
CA ASP A 68 0.08 21.46 -0.61
C ASP A 68 1.17 21.50 0.48
N ASP A 69 2.01 22.54 0.49
CA ASP A 69 3.02 22.74 1.52
C ASP A 69 2.41 22.93 2.93
N ASP A 70 1.29 23.63 3.04
CA ASP A 70 0.57 23.83 4.31
C ASP A 70 -0.06 22.53 4.82
N HIS A 71 -0.68 21.76 3.92
CA HIS A 71 -1.22 20.44 4.22
C HIS A 71 -0.13 19.44 4.62
N ARG A 72 1.03 19.45 3.95
CA ARG A 72 2.19 18.62 4.33
C ARG A 72 2.72 18.96 5.72
N ARG A 73 2.80 20.25 6.08
CA ARG A 73 3.20 20.68 7.42
C ARG A 73 2.23 20.19 8.48
N THR A 74 0.93 20.41 8.26
CA THR A 74 -0.12 19.95 9.18
C THR A 74 -0.08 18.43 9.37
N THR A 75 0.15 17.69 8.28
CA THR A 75 0.25 16.21 8.33
C THR A 75 1.48 15.76 9.12
N ALA A 76 2.63 16.39 8.90
CA ALA A 76 3.85 16.09 9.64
C ALA A 76 3.71 16.39 11.14
N ASP A 77 3.04 17.49 11.50
CA ASP A 77 2.76 17.84 12.90
C ASP A 77 1.85 16.78 13.55
N MET A 78 0.75 16.40 12.89
CA MET A 78 -0.16 15.34 13.38
C MET A 78 0.53 13.98 13.51
N GLU A 79 1.38 13.60 12.56
CA GLU A 79 2.18 12.36 12.64
C GLU A 79 3.16 12.39 13.82
N SER A 80 3.75 13.56 14.10
CA SER A 80 4.67 13.71 15.24
C SER A 80 3.94 13.55 16.58
N GLU A 81 2.71 14.07 16.69
CA GLU A 81 1.87 13.96 17.87
C GLU A 81 1.39 12.52 18.07
N LEU A 82 1.01 11.84 17.00
CA LEU A 82 0.59 10.44 17.02
C LEU A 82 1.74 9.52 17.46
N ARG A 83 2.96 9.72 16.94
CA ARG A 83 4.15 8.98 17.39
C ARG A 83 4.46 9.18 18.87
N ARG A 84 4.20 10.39 19.40
CA ARG A 84 4.38 10.67 20.82
C ARG A 84 3.34 9.92 21.66
N LEU A 85 2.07 9.93 21.25
CA LEU A 85 1.02 9.20 21.93
C LEU A 85 1.25 7.68 21.92
N ASP A 86 1.74 7.12 20.81
CA ASP A 86 2.10 5.70 20.73
C ASP A 86 3.24 5.33 21.70
N GLN A 87 4.23 6.23 21.85
CA GLN A 87 5.31 6.02 22.82
C GLN A 87 4.82 6.09 24.26
N ASP A 88 3.95 7.06 24.57
CA ASP A 88 3.36 7.21 25.90
C ASP A 88 2.47 5.99 26.25
N LEU A 89 1.70 5.48 25.28
CA LEU A 89 0.90 4.26 25.45
C LEU A 89 1.77 3.03 25.70
N ALA A 90 2.82 2.83 24.90
CA ALA A 90 3.74 1.71 25.06
C ALA A 90 4.45 1.72 26.42
N GLN A 91 4.77 2.91 26.95
CA GLN A 91 5.31 3.05 28.30
C GLN A 91 4.29 2.65 29.38
N ALA A 92 3.04 3.11 29.25
CA ALA A 92 1.98 2.76 30.19
C ALA A 92 1.69 1.24 30.20
N GLU A 93 1.65 0.60 29.03
CA GLU A 93 1.46 -0.85 28.91
C GLU A 93 2.59 -1.65 29.56
N GLU A 94 3.85 -1.21 29.41
CA GLU A 94 4.98 -1.87 30.05
C GLU A 94 4.96 -1.70 31.58
N GLU A 95 4.61 -0.52 32.08
CA GLU A 95 4.41 -0.28 33.51
C GLU A 95 3.29 -1.15 34.08
N GLU A 96 2.16 -1.27 33.36
CA GLU A 96 1.07 -2.16 33.75
C GLU A 96 1.53 -3.62 33.79
N ARG A 97 2.25 -4.08 32.75
CA ARG A 97 2.77 -5.45 32.67
C ARG A 97 3.69 -5.79 33.83
N ILE A 98 4.59 -4.87 34.20
CA ILE A 98 5.47 -5.01 35.36
C ILE A 98 4.64 -5.07 36.65
N GLY A 99 3.66 -4.18 36.80
CA GLY A 99 2.74 -4.15 37.95
C GLY A 99 1.98 -5.48 38.12
N GLN A 100 1.41 -6.01 37.04
CA GLN A 100 0.71 -7.30 37.04
C GLN A 100 1.64 -8.46 37.44
N GLN A 101 2.88 -8.49 36.94
CA GLN A 101 3.86 -9.51 37.35
C GLN A 101 4.21 -9.44 38.84
N LEU A 102 4.38 -8.23 39.39
CA LEU A 102 4.66 -8.05 40.81
C LEU A 102 3.49 -8.52 41.69
N VAL A 103 2.25 -8.24 41.27
CA VAL A 103 1.06 -8.73 41.98
C VAL A 103 1.01 -10.25 41.98
N LEU A 104 1.21 -10.90 40.82
CA LEU A 104 1.25 -12.37 40.70
C LEU A 104 2.32 -13.01 41.59
N GLN A 105 3.51 -12.40 41.68
CA GLN A 105 4.57 -12.87 42.56
C GLN A 105 4.18 -12.73 44.04
N ALA A 106 3.65 -11.58 44.43
CA ALA A 106 3.20 -11.33 45.80
C ALA A 106 2.06 -12.28 46.21
N GLU A 107 1.13 -12.58 45.31
CA GLU A 107 0.06 -13.57 45.55
C GLU A 107 0.61 -14.98 45.72
N SER A 108 1.58 -15.39 44.90
CA SER A 108 2.26 -16.68 45.04
C SER A 108 2.97 -16.80 46.40
N ASP A 109 3.73 -15.78 46.79
CA ASP A 109 4.46 -15.75 48.06
C ASP A 109 3.52 -15.73 49.27
N TRP A 110 2.41 -14.99 49.17
CA TRP A 110 1.36 -14.98 50.17
C TRP A 110 0.71 -16.36 50.32
N ASN A 111 0.36 -17.01 49.21
CA ASN A 111 -0.22 -18.36 49.21
C ASN A 111 0.74 -19.40 49.81
N ALA A 112 2.03 -19.31 49.48
CA ALA A 112 3.06 -20.18 50.04
C ALA A 112 3.18 -19.99 51.56
N SER A 113 3.22 -18.74 52.03
CA SER A 113 3.28 -18.39 53.45
C SER A 113 2.01 -18.85 54.20
N ARG A 114 0.83 -18.69 53.58
CA ARG A 114 -0.45 -19.15 54.11
C ARG A 114 -0.47 -20.67 54.31
N LEU A 115 -0.01 -21.42 53.32
CA LEU A 115 0.07 -22.88 53.40
C LEU A 115 1.09 -23.35 54.45
N ALA A 116 2.24 -22.67 54.55
CA ALA A 116 3.24 -22.95 55.58
C ALA A 116 2.68 -22.73 57.00
N ARG A 117 1.92 -21.64 57.21
CA ARG A 117 1.21 -21.38 58.47
C ARG A 117 0.22 -22.49 58.78
N GLN A 118 -0.61 -22.88 57.82
CA GLN A 118 -1.62 -23.94 58.02
C GLN A 118 -0.97 -25.27 58.40
N ARG A 119 0.13 -25.66 57.74
CA ARG A 119 0.89 -26.88 58.10
C ARG A 119 1.48 -26.81 59.50
N ALA A 120 1.92 -25.63 59.95
CA ALA A 120 2.44 -25.45 61.30
C ALA A 120 1.32 -25.55 62.35
N GLU A 121 0.14 -25.01 62.06
CA GLU A 121 -1.07 -25.14 62.90
C GLU A 121 -1.51 -26.60 63.02
N ASP A 122 -1.63 -27.32 61.89
CA ASP A 122 -1.99 -28.74 61.87
C ASP A 122 -1.01 -29.60 62.69
N ARG A 123 0.29 -29.26 62.62
CA ARG A 123 1.35 -29.93 63.39
C ARG A 123 1.28 -29.62 64.88
N LEU A 124 0.94 -28.38 65.24
CA LEU A 124 0.67 -28.01 66.64
C LEU A 124 -0.54 -28.76 67.18
N ASP A 125 -1.62 -28.87 66.40
CA ASP A 125 -2.82 -29.57 66.82
C ASP A 125 -2.64 -31.09 66.88
N SER A 126 -1.79 -31.67 66.03
CA SER A 126 -1.41 -33.08 66.16
C SER A 126 -0.59 -33.32 67.42
N LEU A 127 0.42 -32.48 67.70
CA LEU A 127 1.23 -32.56 68.92
C LEU A 127 0.37 -32.37 70.18
N ARG A 128 -0.56 -31.41 70.16
CA ARG A 128 -1.52 -31.19 71.26
C ARG A 128 -2.41 -32.40 71.51
N ARG A 129 -2.85 -33.10 70.45
CA ARG A 129 -3.63 -34.33 70.56
C ARG A 129 -2.80 -35.49 71.10
N GLU A 130 -1.57 -35.64 70.63
CA GLU A 130 -0.62 -36.67 71.10
C GLU A 130 -0.30 -36.48 72.59
N ILE A 131 0.04 -35.25 73.01
CA ILE A 131 0.22 -34.90 74.43
C ILE A 131 -1.07 -35.19 75.23
N ARG A 132 -2.26 -34.85 74.71
CA ARG A 132 -3.52 -35.17 75.41
C ARG A 132 -3.75 -36.67 75.57
N GLN A 133 -3.39 -37.47 74.56
CA GLN A 133 -3.52 -38.92 74.59
C GLN A 133 -2.52 -39.58 75.54
N ASP A 134 -1.25 -39.17 75.48
CA ASP A 134 -0.17 -39.74 76.30
C ASP A 134 -0.31 -39.42 77.79
N PHE A 135 -0.87 -38.25 78.12
CA PHE A 135 -1.01 -37.78 79.50
C PHE A 135 -2.42 -37.91 80.08
N GLY A 136 -3.39 -38.48 79.33
CA GLY A 136 -4.75 -38.73 79.83
C GLY A 136 -5.48 -37.48 80.34
N LEU A 137 -5.15 -36.30 79.81
CA LEU A 137 -5.76 -35.04 80.18
C LEU A 137 -7.11 -34.91 79.46
N ALA A 138 -8.14 -35.55 80.03
CA ALA A 138 -9.53 -35.22 79.74
C ALA A 138 -9.80 -33.76 80.14
N ASP A 139 -10.59 -33.08 79.32
CA ASP A 139 -10.85 -31.64 79.32
C ASP A 139 -11.05 -31.05 80.72
N MET A 140 -10.20 -30.09 81.07
CA MET A 140 -10.59 -29.04 82.01
C MET A 140 -11.15 -27.92 81.15
N GLU A 141 -12.48 -27.80 81.16
CA GLU A 141 -13.23 -26.70 80.58
C GLU A 141 -12.47 -25.38 80.77
N GLU A 142 -12.06 -24.77 79.66
CA GLU A 142 -11.86 -23.32 79.65
C GLU A 142 -13.23 -22.70 79.88
N ALA A 143 -13.54 -22.48 81.16
CA ALA A 143 -14.52 -21.52 81.59
C ALA A 143 -14.12 -20.17 80.96
N VAL A 144 -14.68 -19.92 79.78
CA VAL A 144 -14.64 -18.63 79.10
C VAL A 144 -15.10 -17.60 80.11
N GLY A 145 -14.17 -16.71 80.47
CA GLY A 145 -14.43 -15.57 81.33
C GLY A 145 -15.59 -14.76 80.77
N LEU A 146 -16.75 -14.90 81.40
CA LEU A 146 -17.82 -13.91 81.31
C LEU A 146 -17.28 -12.61 81.87
N ALA A 147 -16.76 -11.76 80.99
CA ALA A 147 -16.56 -10.35 81.28
C ALA A 147 -17.93 -9.76 81.62
N TYR A 148 -18.15 -9.50 82.90
CA TYR A 148 -19.30 -8.77 83.40
C TYR A 148 -19.24 -7.35 82.83
N GLN A 149 -19.97 -7.08 81.75
CA GLN A 149 -20.24 -5.70 81.33
C GLN A 149 -21.18 -5.09 82.38
N PRO A 150 -20.81 -3.97 83.04
CA PRO A 150 -21.75 -3.25 83.89
C PRO A 150 -22.94 -2.80 83.02
N PRO A 151 -24.18 -2.89 83.51
CA PRO A 151 -25.33 -2.47 82.73
C PRO A 151 -25.21 -0.99 82.37
N LEU A 152 -25.36 -0.67 81.08
CA LEU A 152 -25.51 0.69 80.60
C LEU A 152 -26.70 1.37 81.32
N PRO A 153 -26.59 2.66 81.70
CA PRO A 153 -27.65 3.39 82.37
C PRO A 153 -28.76 3.76 81.36
N LEU A 154 -29.58 2.79 80.98
CA LEU A 154 -30.71 2.99 80.05
C LEU A 154 -32.00 3.44 80.75
N HIS A 155 -31.95 3.85 82.02
CA HIS A 155 -33.12 4.35 82.74
C HIS A 155 -33.64 5.70 82.21
N ALA A 156 -32.87 6.42 81.38
CA ALA A 156 -33.26 7.73 80.87
C ALA A 156 -33.69 7.77 79.39
N LEU A 157 -33.62 6.66 78.64
CA LEU A 157 -33.86 6.66 77.18
C LEU A 157 -34.86 5.61 76.68
N VAL A 158 -35.68 5.04 77.57
CA VAL A 158 -36.75 4.12 77.16
C VAL A 158 -38.05 4.91 77.02
N ALA A 159 -38.41 5.20 75.77
CA ALA A 159 -39.78 5.58 75.45
C ALA A 159 -40.72 4.45 75.95
N GLN A 160 -41.67 4.79 76.81
CA GLN A 160 -42.62 3.84 77.38
C GLN A 160 -43.49 3.26 76.26
N LEU A 161 -43.10 2.09 75.77
CA LEU A 161 -43.93 1.28 74.90
C LEU A 161 -45.13 0.74 75.71
N PRO A 162 -46.32 0.61 75.08
CA PRO A 162 -47.48 0.05 75.74
C PRO A 162 -47.19 -1.35 76.28
N VAL A 163 -47.54 -1.59 77.55
CA VAL A 163 -47.33 -2.86 78.23
C VAL A 163 -48.32 -3.88 77.67
N VAL A 164 -47.82 -4.85 76.92
CA VAL A 164 -48.60 -6.01 76.45
C VAL A 164 -48.72 -6.99 77.61
N HIS A 165 -49.93 -7.14 78.17
CA HIS A 165 -50.18 -7.99 79.34
C HIS A 165 -50.27 -9.48 79.03
N ASP A 166 -50.60 -9.87 77.79
CA ASP A 166 -50.66 -11.26 77.34
C ASP A 166 -50.05 -11.42 75.95
N LEU A 167 -49.16 -12.40 75.79
CA LEU A 167 -48.62 -12.79 74.48
C LEU A 167 -49.72 -13.54 73.70
N PRO A 168 -49.99 -13.21 72.43
CA PRO A 168 -50.93 -13.95 71.58
C PRO A 168 -50.62 -15.46 71.59
N ALA A 169 -51.66 -16.29 71.71
CA ALA A 169 -51.52 -17.74 71.64
C ALA A 169 -50.95 -18.14 70.25
N GLY A 170 -49.90 -18.97 70.22
CA GLY A 170 -49.22 -19.41 69.00
C GLY A 170 -47.95 -18.62 68.64
N LEU A 171 -47.78 -17.38 69.13
CA LEU A 171 -46.64 -16.53 68.78
C LEU A 171 -45.28 -17.16 69.16
N ARG A 172 -45.24 -17.95 70.25
CA ARG A 172 -44.01 -18.66 70.67
C ARG A 172 -43.63 -19.76 69.68
N ASP A 173 -44.60 -20.47 69.15
CA ASP A 173 -44.38 -21.55 68.18
C ASP A 173 -43.96 -20.96 66.83
N ASP A 174 -44.60 -19.86 66.40
CA ASP A 174 -44.24 -19.12 65.19
C ASP A 174 -42.80 -18.58 65.27
N VAL A 175 -42.39 -18.03 66.41
CA VAL A 175 -41.01 -17.56 66.63
C VAL A 175 -40.03 -18.73 66.60
N ARG A 176 -40.40 -19.89 67.15
CA ARG A 176 -39.56 -21.09 67.15
C ARG A 176 -39.39 -21.65 65.73
N GLU A 177 -40.47 -21.74 64.97
CA GLU A 177 -40.44 -22.19 63.57
C GLU A 177 -39.64 -21.22 62.69
N THR A 178 -39.88 -19.92 62.84
CA THR A 178 -39.14 -18.88 62.10
C THR A 178 -37.65 -18.91 62.43
N ARG A 179 -37.27 -19.05 63.71
CA ARG A 179 -35.86 -19.21 64.11
C ARG A 179 -35.25 -20.49 63.56
N ALA A 180 -36.00 -21.59 63.50
CA ALA A 180 -35.52 -22.84 62.90
C ALA A 180 -35.30 -22.67 61.38
N ARG A 181 -36.19 -21.97 60.68
CA ARG A 181 -36.04 -21.63 59.25
C ARG A 181 -34.83 -20.74 58.99
N VAL A 182 -34.61 -19.70 59.81
CA VAL A 182 -33.43 -18.82 59.70
C VAL A 182 -32.14 -19.59 59.98
N ARG A 183 -32.10 -20.47 60.98
CA ARG A 183 -30.92 -21.31 61.25
C ARG A 183 -30.58 -22.27 60.11
N ARG A 184 -31.58 -22.77 59.36
CA ARG A 184 -31.33 -23.60 58.16
C ARG A 184 -30.65 -22.82 57.03
N LEU A 185 -30.79 -21.49 57.00
CA LEU A 185 -30.11 -20.61 56.05
C LEU A 185 -28.66 -20.29 56.45
N SER A 186 -28.17 -20.85 57.58
CA SER A 186 -26.83 -20.80 58.21
C SER A 186 -25.82 -19.76 57.69
N ASN A 187 -25.43 -19.82 56.42
CA ASN A 187 -24.41 -18.96 55.85
C ASN A 187 -24.97 -18.22 54.61
N VAL A 188 -25.72 -17.15 54.85
CA VAL A 188 -26.12 -16.21 53.78
C VAL A 188 -25.00 -15.20 53.60
N ASN A 189 -24.47 -15.06 52.38
CA ASN A 189 -23.51 -14.00 52.06
C ASN A 189 -24.27 -12.66 51.92
N PRO A 190 -24.11 -11.69 52.83
CA PRO A 190 -24.76 -10.39 52.72
C PRO A 190 -24.21 -9.54 51.56
N GLU A 191 -23.02 -9.84 51.07
CA GLU A 191 -22.34 -9.14 49.96
C GLU A 191 -22.75 -9.68 48.58
N ALA A 192 -23.48 -10.80 48.53
CA ALA A 192 -23.88 -11.46 47.28
C ALA A 192 -24.63 -10.58 46.27
N PRO A 193 -25.52 -9.65 46.66
CA PRO A 193 -26.15 -8.74 45.69
C PRO A 193 -25.14 -7.81 45.02
N GLN A 194 -24.18 -7.30 45.79
CA GLN A 194 -23.15 -6.39 45.28
C GLN A 194 -22.15 -7.14 44.38
N GLU A 195 -21.67 -8.32 44.83
CA GLU A 195 -20.82 -9.18 44.00
C GLU A 195 -21.50 -9.58 42.69
N TYR A 196 -22.80 -9.87 42.73
CA TYR A 196 -23.58 -10.17 41.52
C TYR A 196 -23.60 -8.98 40.57
N GLU A 197 -23.86 -7.77 41.05
CA GLU A 197 -23.87 -6.57 40.21
C GLU A 197 -22.50 -6.30 39.59
N GLU A 198 -21.42 -6.42 40.36
CA GLU A 198 -20.05 -6.26 39.85
C GLU A 198 -19.70 -7.28 38.77
N VAL A 199 -20.01 -8.57 39.00
CA VAL A 199 -19.76 -9.64 38.03
C VAL A 199 -20.66 -9.50 36.81
N ALA A 200 -21.93 -9.14 36.98
CA ALA A 200 -22.86 -8.94 35.88
C ALA A 200 -22.42 -7.77 34.99
N ASN A 201 -21.96 -6.66 35.58
CA ASN A 201 -21.43 -5.52 34.83
C ASN A 201 -20.19 -5.90 34.03
N ARG A 202 -19.25 -6.63 34.64
CA ARG A 202 -18.05 -7.13 33.95
C ARG A 202 -18.40 -8.12 32.85
N TYR A 203 -19.35 -9.02 33.10
CA TYR A 203 -19.83 -9.98 32.09
C TYR A 203 -20.43 -9.25 30.89
N ASN A 204 -21.34 -8.30 31.13
CA ASN A 204 -21.99 -7.52 30.07
C ASN A 204 -20.96 -6.70 29.27
N PHE A 205 -19.97 -6.09 29.94
CA PHE A 205 -18.89 -5.38 29.27
C PHE A 205 -18.08 -6.30 28.35
N LEU A 206 -17.60 -7.45 28.88
CA LEU A 206 -16.82 -8.40 28.09
C LEU A 206 -17.63 -9.04 26.96
N GLN A 207 -18.91 -9.30 27.18
CA GLN A 207 -19.81 -9.82 26.15
C GLN A 207 -19.95 -8.80 25.01
N ASN A 208 -20.20 -7.53 25.32
CA ASN A 208 -20.29 -6.48 24.30
C ASN A 208 -18.97 -6.34 23.52
N GLN A 209 -17.82 -6.37 24.21
CA GLN A 209 -16.51 -6.32 23.54
C GLN A 209 -16.26 -7.54 22.64
N SER A 210 -16.68 -8.73 23.08
CA SER A 210 -16.59 -9.95 22.28
C SER A 210 -17.48 -9.87 21.05
N ASP A 211 -18.72 -9.42 21.20
CA ASP A 211 -19.67 -9.28 20.10
C ASP A 211 -19.17 -8.24 19.08
N ASP A 212 -18.62 -7.11 19.55
CA ASP A 212 -18.00 -6.08 18.72
C ASP A 212 -16.80 -6.61 17.95
N LEU A 213 -15.92 -7.39 18.61
CA LEU A 213 -14.76 -8.01 17.95
C LEU A 213 -15.18 -9.04 16.90
N GLU A 214 -16.19 -9.86 17.18
CA GLU A 214 -16.74 -10.82 16.23
C GLU A 214 -17.38 -10.13 15.02
N ASN A 215 -18.09 -9.02 15.24
CA ASN A 215 -18.65 -8.20 14.18
C ASN A 215 -17.53 -7.60 13.32
N ALA A 216 -16.52 -6.99 13.94
CA ALA A 216 -15.37 -6.41 13.24
C ALA A 216 -14.62 -7.47 12.41
N ALA A 217 -14.43 -8.68 12.96
CA ALA A 217 -13.81 -9.79 12.23
C ALA A 217 -14.65 -10.22 11.01
N ARG A 218 -15.98 -10.28 11.16
CA ARG A 218 -16.89 -10.56 10.03
C ARG A 218 -16.83 -9.47 8.95
N ASP A 219 -16.79 -8.21 9.35
CA ASP A 219 -16.69 -7.08 8.42
C ASP A 219 -15.37 -7.10 7.65
N LEU A 220 -14.25 -7.38 8.34
CA LEU A 220 -12.95 -7.54 7.68
C LEU A 220 -12.95 -8.69 6.67
N LEU A 221 -13.54 -9.85 7.00
CA LEU A 221 -13.66 -10.96 6.06
C LEU A 221 -14.53 -10.60 4.85
N CYS A 222 -15.57 -9.80 5.05
CA CYS A 222 -16.38 -9.29 3.94
C CYS A 222 -15.56 -8.38 3.02
N ILE A 223 -14.78 -7.45 3.57
CA ILE A 223 -13.87 -6.58 2.81
C ILE A 223 -12.85 -7.40 2.02
N VAL A 224 -12.24 -8.41 2.65
CA VAL A 224 -11.29 -9.31 1.96
C VAL A 224 -11.98 -9.99 0.77
N SER A 225 -13.19 -10.52 0.94
CA SER A 225 -13.91 -11.17 -0.15
C SER A 225 -14.28 -10.21 -1.30
N GLU A 226 -14.58 -8.95 -0.98
CA GLU A 226 -14.84 -7.92 -1.99
C GLU A 226 -13.57 -7.56 -2.76
N LEU A 227 -12.44 -7.42 -2.06
CA LEU A 227 -11.13 -7.19 -2.67
C LEU A 227 -10.71 -8.34 -3.57
N ASP A 228 -10.85 -9.59 -3.12
CA ASP A 228 -10.54 -10.78 -3.92
C ASP A 228 -11.37 -10.82 -5.21
N SER A 229 -12.67 -10.55 -5.12
CA SER A 229 -13.56 -10.49 -6.29
C SER A 229 -13.13 -9.40 -7.29
N ARG A 230 -12.68 -8.26 -6.77
CA ARG A 230 -12.19 -7.15 -7.61
C ARG A 230 -10.85 -7.48 -8.25
N MET A 231 -9.93 -8.08 -7.49
CA MET A 231 -8.64 -8.54 -7.98
C MET A 231 -8.80 -9.59 -9.08
N GLU A 232 -9.71 -10.56 -8.91
CA GLU A 232 -10.03 -11.56 -9.93
C GLU A 232 -10.51 -10.91 -11.23
N SER A 233 -11.44 -9.96 -11.13
CA SER A 233 -11.95 -9.22 -12.29
C SER A 233 -10.85 -8.43 -13.02
N ASP A 234 -10.02 -7.70 -12.27
CA ASP A 234 -8.96 -6.86 -12.83
C ASP A 234 -7.82 -7.71 -13.44
N LEU A 235 -7.45 -8.81 -12.78
CA LEU A 235 -6.46 -9.75 -13.29
C LEU A 235 -6.96 -10.42 -14.58
N ARG A 236 -8.21 -10.88 -14.60
CA ARG A 236 -8.80 -11.50 -15.81
C ARG A 236 -8.87 -10.53 -16.98
N ARG A 237 -9.31 -9.31 -16.72
CA ARG A 237 -9.34 -8.24 -17.75
C ARG A 237 -7.95 -7.96 -18.30
N THR A 238 -6.94 -7.88 -17.43
CA THR A 238 -5.55 -7.62 -17.82
C THR A 238 -4.97 -8.80 -18.58
N PHE A 239 -5.22 -10.03 -18.13
CA PHE A 239 -4.81 -11.25 -18.80
C PHE A 239 -5.39 -11.35 -20.21
N ASP A 240 -6.68 -11.08 -20.39
CA ASP A 240 -7.34 -11.11 -21.70
C ASP A 240 -6.75 -10.06 -22.65
N ALA A 241 -6.45 -8.86 -22.13
CA ALA A 241 -5.79 -7.80 -22.90
C ALA A 241 -4.36 -8.20 -23.31
N VAL A 242 -3.57 -8.72 -22.38
CA VAL A 242 -2.19 -9.18 -22.65
C VAL A 242 -2.18 -10.34 -23.62
N SER A 243 -3.09 -11.31 -23.47
CA SER A 243 -3.23 -12.47 -24.35
C SER A 243 -3.52 -12.04 -25.80
N LYS A 244 -4.36 -11.02 -25.99
CA LYS A 244 -4.65 -10.46 -27.31
C LYS A 244 -3.43 -9.79 -27.95
N GLU A 245 -2.73 -8.94 -27.20
CA GLU A 245 -1.52 -8.25 -27.71
C GLU A 245 -0.37 -9.23 -27.96
N PHE A 246 -0.26 -10.28 -27.14
CA PHE A 246 0.74 -11.33 -27.26
C PHE A 246 0.69 -12.04 -28.61
N VAL A 247 -0.49 -12.35 -29.12
CA VAL A 247 -0.63 -12.92 -30.46
C VAL A 247 -0.07 -11.99 -31.54
N GLY A 248 -0.25 -10.67 -31.38
CA GLY A 248 0.26 -9.65 -32.30
C GLY A 248 1.78 -9.55 -32.29
N PHE A 249 2.37 -9.32 -31.11
CA PHE A 249 3.83 -9.22 -30.95
C PHE A 249 4.55 -10.52 -31.30
N PHE A 250 3.98 -11.68 -30.96
CA PHE A 250 4.55 -12.97 -31.31
C PHE A 250 4.66 -13.15 -32.83
N ARG A 251 3.60 -12.82 -33.58
CA ARG A 251 3.62 -12.89 -35.05
C ARG A 251 4.61 -11.93 -35.68
N LEU A 252 4.73 -10.72 -35.12
CA LEU A 252 5.69 -9.71 -35.56
C LEU A 252 7.14 -10.19 -35.39
N LEU A 253 7.46 -10.74 -34.21
CA LEU A 253 8.82 -11.14 -33.86
C LEU A 253 9.25 -12.47 -34.52
N LEU A 254 8.35 -13.43 -34.73
CA LEU A 254 8.69 -14.78 -35.23
C LEU A 254 8.30 -15.05 -36.70
N GLN A 255 7.98 -14.00 -37.46
CA GLN A 255 7.59 -14.09 -38.89
C GLN A 255 6.47 -15.12 -39.13
N GLY A 256 5.41 -15.01 -38.33
CA GLY A 256 4.27 -15.93 -38.35
C GLY A 256 4.30 -16.93 -37.20
N GLY A 257 3.44 -17.94 -37.28
CA GLY A 257 3.14 -18.82 -36.16
C GLY A 257 1.96 -18.34 -35.30
N THR A 258 1.62 -19.14 -34.30
CA THR A 258 0.51 -18.89 -33.38
C THR A 258 0.96 -19.18 -31.97
N ALA A 259 0.69 -18.27 -31.05
CA ALA A 259 0.92 -18.49 -29.64
C ALA A 259 -0.36 -18.21 -28.85
N GLN A 260 -0.49 -18.85 -27.69
CA GLN A 260 -1.63 -18.69 -26.80
C GLN A 260 -1.15 -18.73 -25.36
N LEU A 261 -1.67 -17.81 -24.55
CA LEU A 261 -1.55 -17.84 -23.09
C LEU A 261 -2.74 -18.61 -22.52
N THR A 262 -2.48 -19.55 -21.62
CA THR A 262 -3.52 -20.33 -20.96
C THR A 262 -3.26 -20.35 -19.45
N VAL A 263 -4.31 -20.16 -18.65
CA VAL A 263 -4.23 -20.29 -17.19
C VAL A 263 -4.38 -21.76 -16.82
N THR A 264 -3.56 -22.27 -15.90
CA THR A 264 -3.55 -23.69 -15.52
C THR A 264 -4.86 -24.13 -14.88
N ASP A 265 -5.47 -23.28 -14.04
CA ASP A 265 -6.81 -23.51 -13.49
C ASP A 265 -7.66 -22.21 -13.56
N PRO A 266 -8.67 -22.15 -14.45
CA PRO A 266 -9.55 -20.99 -14.59
C PRO A 266 -10.45 -20.69 -13.39
N ALA A 267 -10.63 -21.63 -12.45
CA ALA A 267 -11.49 -21.46 -11.28
C ALA A 267 -10.78 -20.74 -10.12
N ASP A 268 -9.45 -20.72 -10.11
CA ASP A 268 -8.64 -20.03 -9.10
C ASP A 268 -7.56 -19.19 -9.79
N ILE A 269 -7.98 -18.09 -10.42
CA ILE A 269 -7.05 -17.27 -11.21
C ILE A 269 -5.97 -16.58 -10.36
N LEU A 270 -6.20 -16.43 -9.05
CA LEU A 270 -5.29 -15.73 -8.14
C LEU A 270 -4.08 -16.60 -7.74
N ASN A 271 -4.25 -17.92 -7.65
CA ASN A 271 -3.18 -18.83 -7.21
C ASN A 271 -2.58 -19.69 -8.32
N THR A 272 -2.99 -19.49 -9.56
CA THR A 272 -2.63 -20.38 -10.68
C THR A 272 -1.50 -19.85 -11.54
N GLY A 273 -0.86 -20.78 -12.25
CA GLY A 273 0.19 -20.48 -13.21
C GLY A 273 -0.36 -20.04 -14.57
N VAL A 274 0.51 -19.43 -15.36
CA VAL A 274 0.27 -19.13 -16.78
C VAL A 274 1.20 -19.97 -17.64
N GLU A 275 0.63 -20.73 -18.56
CA GLU A 275 1.36 -21.51 -19.56
C GLU A 275 1.37 -20.81 -20.91
N ILE A 276 2.52 -20.91 -21.60
CA ILE A 276 2.73 -20.35 -22.93
C ILE A 276 2.83 -21.51 -23.92
N HIS A 277 1.84 -21.60 -24.81
CA HIS A 277 1.90 -22.54 -25.93
C HIS A 277 2.28 -21.79 -27.20
N ALA A 278 3.40 -22.17 -27.79
CA ALA A 278 3.92 -21.56 -29.00
C ALA A 278 3.93 -22.57 -30.16
N ARG A 279 3.52 -22.11 -31.35
CA ARG A 279 3.61 -22.86 -32.59
C ARG A 279 4.30 -22.02 -33.65
N LEU A 280 5.54 -22.41 -33.94
CA LEU A 280 6.33 -21.82 -35.02
C LEU A 280 5.81 -22.25 -36.41
N PRO A 281 6.04 -21.43 -37.45
CA PRO A 281 5.67 -21.80 -38.82
C PRO A 281 6.30 -23.14 -39.22
N GLY A 282 5.47 -24.09 -39.68
CA GLY A 282 5.91 -25.42 -40.08
C GLY A 282 6.20 -26.42 -38.95
N LYS A 283 6.10 -26.02 -37.67
CA LYS A 283 6.29 -26.91 -36.50
C LYS A 283 4.96 -27.18 -35.75
N ARG A 284 4.96 -28.21 -34.90
CA ARG A 284 3.85 -28.51 -33.97
C ARG A 284 3.88 -27.57 -32.77
N THR A 285 2.75 -27.45 -32.08
CA THR A 285 2.63 -26.76 -30.78
C THR A 285 3.57 -27.38 -29.77
N GLN A 286 4.41 -26.56 -29.14
CA GLN A 286 5.44 -27.00 -28.19
C GLN A 286 5.44 -26.08 -26.97
N ASN A 287 5.86 -26.63 -25.83
CA ASN A 287 6.11 -25.85 -24.62
C ASN A 287 7.40 -25.03 -24.78
N LEU A 288 7.51 -23.94 -24.02
CA LEU A 288 8.61 -22.98 -24.08
C LEU A 288 10.00 -23.64 -23.93
N GLU A 289 10.10 -24.71 -23.13
CA GLU A 289 11.34 -25.45 -22.88
C GLU A 289 11.92 -26.16 -24.11
N LEU A 290 11.09 -26.45 -25.11
CA LEU A 290 11.48 -27.16 -26.33
C LEU A 290 11.90 -26.21 -27.46
N LEU A 291 11.86 -24.90 -27.24
CA LEU A 291 12.28 -23.90 -28.22
C LEU A 291 13.79 -23.71 -28.25
N SER A 292 14.33 -23.29 -29.39
CA SER A 292 15.73 -22.87 -29.46
C SER A 292 15.98 -21.60 -28.64
N GLY A 293 17.25 -21.33 -28.27
CA GLY A 293 17.61 -20.19 -27.43
C GLY A 293 17.07 -18.85 -27.96
N GLY A 294 17.25 -18.56 -29.25
CA GLY A 294 16.73 -17.34 -29.88
C GLY A 294 15.21 -17.29 -29.99
N GLU A 295 14.54 -18.40 -30.33
CA GLU A 295 13.07 -18.48 -30.38
C GLU A 295 12.47 -18.25 -28.99
N ARG A 296 13.11 -18.78 -27.94
CA ARG A 296 12.70 -18.57 -26.54
C ARG A 296 12.86 -17.10 -26.12
N SER A 297 13.98 -16.48 -26.44
CA SER A 297 14.24 -15.06 -26.15
C SER A 297 13.21 -14.16 -26.83
N LEU A 298 12.89 -14.39 -28.11
CA LEU A 298 11.87 -13.63 -28.83
C LEU A 298 10.47 -13.84 -28.29
N THR A 299 10.14 -15.07 -27.87
CA THR A 299 8.84 -15.37 -27.25
C THR A 299 8.70 -14.63 -25.91
N ALA A 300 9.77 -14.60 -25.10
CA ALA A 300 9.79 -13.83 -23.86
C ALA A 300 9.67 -12.32 -24.12
N CYS A 301 10.41 -11.78 -25.10
CA CYS A 301 10.30 -10.39 -25.51
C CYS A 301 8.88 -10.05 -25.97
N ALA A 302 8.23 -10.94 -26.73
CA ALA A 302 6.84 -10.76 -27.16
C ALA A 302 5.90 -10.61 -25.97
N LEU A 303 6.06 -11.43 -24.92
CA LEU A 303 5.25 -11.35 -23.71
C LEU A 303 5.50 -10.04 -22.96
N VAL A 304 6.77 -9.67 -22.74
CA VAL A 304 7.12 -8.41 -22.06
C VAL A 304 6.56 -7.21 -22.81
N PHE A 305 6.71 -7.16 -24.13
CA PHE A 305 6.19 -6.07 -24.96
C PHE A 305 4.65 -6.01 -24.95
N SER A 306 3.98 -7.15 -24.85
CA SER A 306 2.52 -7.21 -24.71
C SER A 306 2.06 -6.65 -23.36
N ILE A 307 2.80 -6.95 -22.29
CA ILE A 307 2.56 -6.37 -20.97
C ILE A 307 2.78 -4.85 -21.02
N LEU A 308 3.90 -4.38 -21.59
CA LEU A 308 4.19 -2.95 -21.75
C LEU A 308 3.14 -2.23 -22.61
N ARG A 309 2.53 -2.92 -23.59
CA ARG A 309 1.46 -2.33 -24.41
C ARG A 309 0.17 -2.11 -23.61
N VAL A 310 -0.19 -3.07 -22.76
CA VAL A 310 -1.40 -3.02 -21.93
C VAL A 310 -1.21 -2.11 -20.72
N SER A 311 -0.05 -2.18 -20.07
CA SER A 311 0.33 -1.40 -18.90
C SER A 311 1.68 -0.72 -19.15
N PRO A 312 1.67 0.47 -19.80
CA PRO A 312 2.91 1.17 -20.16
C PRO A 312 3.66 1.64 -18.92
N THR A 313 4.94 1.30 -18.86
CA THR A 313 5.88 1.82 -17.85
C THR A 313 6.60 3.05 -18.41
N PRO A 314 7.02 4.00 -17.56
CA PRO A 314 7.73 5.20 -18.00
C PRO A 314 9.06 4.86 -18.70
N PHE A 315 9.78 3.85 -18.21
CA PHE A 315 10.99 3.34 -18.84
C PHE A 315 11.08 1.81 -18.77
N CYS A 316 11.89 1.24 -19.66
CA CYS A 316 12.20 -0.18 -19.76
C CYS A 316 13.68 -0.35 -20.07
N VAL A 317 14.38 -1.20 -19.30
CA VAL A 317 15.79 -1.52 -19.49
C VAL A 317 15.89 -2.91 -20.10
N LEU A 318 16.62 -3.04 -21.20
CA LEU A 318 16.88 -4.30 -21.89
C LEU A 318 18.39 -4.53 -21.92
N ASP A 319 18.84 -5.64 -21.33
CA ASP A 319 20.25 -5.98 -21.21
C ASP A 319 20.58 -7.22 -22.05
N GLU A 320 21.44 -7.03 -23.07
CA GLU A 320 21.91 -8.06 -24.01
C GLU A 320 20.82 -8.96 -24.61
N VAL A 321 19.60 -8.45 -24.73
CA VAL A 321 18.44 -9.21 -25.21
C VAL A 321 18.60 -9.71 -26.65
N ASP A 322 19.49 -9.08 -27.41
CA ASP A 322 19.79 -9.38 -28.80
C ASP A 322 21.03 -10.25 -29.01
N ALA A 323 21.74 -10.66 -27.95
CA ALA A 323 22.98 -11.43 -28.04
C ALA A 323 22.81 -12.81 -28.72
N THR A 324 21.62 -13.39 -28.64
CA THR A 324 21.29 -14.71 -29.22
C THR A 324 20.49 -14.61 -30.52
N LEU A 325 20.26 -13.39 -31.02
CA LEU A 325 19.44 -13.13 -32.19
C LEU A 325 20.30 -12.93 -33.46
N ASP A 326 19.80 -13.39 -34.59
CA ASP A 326 20.37 -13.07 -35.90
C ASP A 326 19.97 -11.65 -36.35
N GLU A 327 20.65 -11.10 -37.36
CA GLU A 327 20.39 -9.73 -37.85
C GLU A 327 18.91 -9.50 -38.21
N ALA A 328 18.24 -10.49 -38.82
CA ALA A 328 16.84 -10.37 -39.22
C ALA A 328 15.87 -10.36 -38.03
N ASN A 329 16.20 -11.03 -36.93
CA ASN A 329 15.41 -10.99 -35.69
C ASN A 329 15.66 -9.69 -34.90
N VAL A 330 16.88 -9.15 -34.96
CA VAL A 330 17.22 -7.84 -34.36
C VAL A 330 16.39 -6.72 -34.98
N ASP A 331 16.28 -6.68 -36.31
CA ASP A 331 15.44 -5.69 -37.01
C ASP A 331 13.96 -5.77 -36.61
N ARG A 332 13.47 -6.98 -36.34
CA ARG A 332 12.09 -7.21 -35.86
C ARG A 332 11.90 -6.75 -34.43
N LEU A 333 12.86 -7.05 -33.56
CA LEU A 333 12.87 -6.58 -32.17
C LEU A 333 12.82 -5.05 -32.14
N ARG A 334 13.68 -4.40 -32.92
CA ARG A 334 13.69 -2.95 -33.10
C ARG A 334 12.33 -2.41 -33.55
N THR A 335 11.73 -3.00 -34.57
CA THR A 335 10.40 -2.59 -35.06
C THR A 335 9.34 -2.68 -33.96
N ALA A 336 9.39 -3.71 -33.14
CA ALA A 336 8.48 -3.85 -32.00
C ALA A 336 8.72 -2.79 -30.91
N MET A 337 9.98 -2.42 -30.65
CA MET A 337 10.33 -1.33 -29.72
C MET A 337 9.88 0.04 -30.24
N ASP A 338 10.03 0.30 -31.54
CA ASP A 338 9.59 1.55 -32.17
C ASP A 338 8.07 1.77 -31.99
N LEU A 339 7.26 0.69 -32.00
CA LEU A 339 5.81 0.76 -31.75
C LEU A 339 5.45 1.13 -30.30
N LEU A 340 6.34 0.88 -29.34
CA LEU A 340 6.14 1.16 -27.93
C LEU A 340 6.78 2.47 -27.47
N ARG A 341 7.70 3.01 -28.28
CA ARG A 341 8.49 4.21 -27.99
C ARG A 341 7.66 5.47 -27.72
N GLU A 342 6.44 5.57 -28.24
CA GLU A 342 5.55 6.71 -27.98
C GLU A 342 5.15 6.85 -26.50
N ARG A 343 5.13 5.74 -25.76
CA ARG A 343 4.65 5.70 -24.37
C ARG A 343 5.69 5.23 -23.36
N THR A 344 6.75 4.57 -23.82
CA THR A 344 7.79 3.99 -22.95
C THR A 344 9.18 4.35 -23.46
N GLN A 345 10.03 4.84 -22.55
CA GLN A 345 11.44 5.06 -22.84
C GLN A 345 12.23 3.75 -22.76
N PHE A 346 12.99 3.43 -23.80
CA PHE A 346 13.85 2.24 -23.81
C PHE A 346 15.31 2.59 -23.54
N ILE A 347 15.93 1.85 -22.63
CA ILE A 347 17.37 1.84 -22.35
C ILE A 347 17.87 0.47 -22.77
N VAL A 348 18.78 0.39 -23.74
CA VAL A 348 19.26 -0.88 -24.29
C VAL A 348 20.76 -0.97 -24.10
N ILE A 349 21.20 -2.05 -23.48
CA ILE A 349 22.60 -2.43 -23.33
C ILE A 349 22.89 -3.52 -24.36
N THR A 350 23.78 -3.24 -25.31
CA THR A 350 24.08 -4.16 -26.40
C THR A 350 25.37 -3.80 -27.13
N HIS A 351 26.11 -4.84 -27.52
CA HIS A 351 27.25 -4.73 -28.43
C HIS A 351 26.85 -4.84 -29.92
N ASN A 352 25.56 -5.00 -30.23
CA ASN A 352 25.09 -5.22 -31.59
C ASN A 352 25.02 -3.89 -32.38
N ARG A 353 25.82 -3.81 -33.45
CA ARG A 353 25.92 -2.61 -34.30
C ARG A 353 24.57 -2.19 -34.91
N ARG A 354 23.72 -3.14 -35.32
CA ARG A 354 22.40 -2.85 -35.91
C ARG A 354 21.47 -2.14 -34.94
N THR A 355 21.48 -2.57 -33.68
CA THR A 355 20.68 -1.98 -32.60
C THR A 355 21.18 -0.57 -32.29
N LEU A 356 22.51 -0.37 -32.24
CA LEU A 356 23.14 0.94 -32.02
C LEU A 356 22.84 1.95 -33.14
N GLU A 357 22.85 1.53 -34.42
CA GLU A 357 22.62 2.41 -35.58
C GLU A 357 21.26 3.14 -35.56
N THR A 358 20.28 2.61 -34.83
CA THR A 358 18.92 3.17 -34.75
C THR A 358 18.70 4.01 -33.49
N ALA A 359 19.61 3.94 -32.51
CA ALA A 359 19.45 4.64 -31.25
C ALA A 359 19.44 6.16 -31.44
N ASN A 360 18.61 6.86 -30.68
CA ASN A 360 18.59 8.34 -30.71
C ASN A 360 19.80 8.95 -30.00
N SER A 361 20.30 8.24 -28.99
CA SER A 361 21.43 8.65 -28.20
C SER A 361 22.16 7.39 -27.76
N ILE A 362 23.47 7.40 -27.93
CA ILE A 362 24.38 6.32 -27.57
C ILE A 362 25.22 6.83 -26.42
N TYR A 363 25.41 5.99 -25.41
CA TYR A 363 26.40 6.23 -24.39
C TYR A 363 27.43 5.13 -24.54
N GLY A 364 28.70 5.47 -24.33
CA GLY A 364 29.79 4.52 -24.34
C GLY A 364 30.40 4.52 -22.96
N ILE A 365 30.53 3.36 -22.34
CA ILE A 365 31.30 3.22 -21.11
C ILE A 365 32.73 2.85 -21.50
N THR A 366 33.68 3.69 -21.08
CA THR A 366 35.11 3.43 -21.25
C THR A 366 35.74 3.24 -19.88
N MET A 367 36.68 2.31 -19.75
CA MET A 367 37.41 2.06 -18.51
C MET A 367 38.83 2.60 -18.67
N GLY A 368 39.23 3.53 -17.80
CA GLY A 368 40.60 4.02 -17.78
C GLY A 368 41.57 2.99 -17.18
N ASP A 369 42.87 3.25 -17.33
CA ASP A 369 43.93 2.46 -16.70
C ASP A 369 43.87 2.49 -15.16
N ASP A 370 43.10 3.44 -14.60
CA ASP A 370 42.77 3.59 -13.19
C ASP A 370 41.64 2.65 -12.72
N GLY A 371 41.02 1.88 -13.64
CA GLY A 371 39.89 0.99 -13.34
C GLY A 371 38.57 1.73 -13.11
N ILE A 372 38.52 3.05 -13.33
CA ILE A 372 37.33 3.87 -13.15
C ILE A 372 36.58 3.92 -14.49
N SER A 373 35.29 3.58 -14.45
CA SER A 373 34.41 3.67 -15.62
C SER A 373 33.97 5.11 -15.85
N ARG A 374 34.11 5.60 -17.08
CA ARG A 374 33.66 6.93 -17.53
C ARG A 374 32.66 6.76 -18.66
N ALA A 375 31.56 7.51 -18.57
CA ALA A 375 30.53 7.53 -19.59
C ALA A 375 30.77 8.65 -20.60
N ILE A 376 30.64 8.35 -21.89
CA ILE A 376 30.73 9.30 -23.00
C ILE A 376 29.39 9.28 -23.73
N GLY A 377 28.71 10.43 -23.86
CA GLY A 377 27.43 10.55 -24.56
C GLY A 377 27.61 11.02 -26.00
N LEU A 378 26.89 10.40 -26.93
CA LEU A 378 26.82 10.79 -28.33
C LEU A 378 25.36 10.82 -28.80
N ARG A 379 24.91 11.94 -29.36
CA ARG A 379 23.57 12.07 -29.93
C ARG A 379 23.65 11.92 -31.44
N LEU A 380 22.88 11.00 -32.00
CA LEU A 380 22.80 10.78 -33.45
C LEU A 380 21.74 11.74 -34.02
N GLU A 381 22.15 12.85 -34.63
CA GLU A 381 21.25 13.70 -35.41
C GLU A 381 21.01 13.09 -36.81
N GLN A 382 19.80 13.26 -37.35
CA GLN A 382 19.38 12.69 -38.64
C GLN A 382 20.09 13.26 -39.86
N ASP A 383 21.07 14.15 -39.68
CA ASP A 383 21.89 14.71 -40.75
C ASP A 383 23.37 14.57 -40.36
N THR A 384 24.10 13.81 -41.16
CA THR A 384 25.49 13.32 -41.06
C THR A 384 26.51 14.28 -40.43
N SER A 385 26.38 14.55 -39.13
CA SER A 385 27.29 15.35 -38.34
C SER A 385 27.30 14.84 -36.89
N LEU A 386 28.44 14.30 -36.48
CA LEU A 386 28.66 13.78 -35.13
C LEU A 386 29.00 14.96 -34.22
N THR A 387 28.10 15.31 -33.30
CA THR A 387 28.37 16.32 -32.27
C THR A 387 28.77 15.61 -30.98
N VAL A 388 30.04 15.76 -30.58
CA VAL A 388 30.55 15.25 -29.30
C VAL A 388 30.02 16.14 -28.17
N ILE A 389 29.32 15.56 -27.21
CA ILE A 389 28.89 16.26 -26.00
C ILE A 389 29.98 15.98 -24.95
N GLU A 390 30.78 17.00 -24.61
CA GLU A 390 31.80 16.91 -23.55
C GLU A 390 31.15 16.87 -22.15
N GLU A 391 31.88 16.21 -21.23
CA GLU A 391 31.59 15.89 -19.82
C GLU A 391 30.38 16.60 -19.18
N MET A 392 29.35 15.82 -18.86
CA MET A 392 28.30 16.20 -17.91
C MET A 392 28.38 15.36 -16.64
N VAL A 393 28.71 16.02 -15.54
CA VAL A 393 28.39 15.58 -14.17
C VAL A 393 26.93 16.00 -13.91
N GLU A 394 26.09 15.04 -13.52
CA GLU A 394 24.63 15.11 -13.18
C GLU A 394 23.60 14.64 -14.26
N PRO A 395 22.45 14.06 -13.83
CA PRO A 395 22.12 12.66 -14.14
C PRO A 395 21.27 12.44 -15.40
N LEU A 396 21.64 11.34 -16.08
CA LEU A 396 20.80 10.38 -16.80
C LEU A 396 19.71 10.94 -17.72
N THR A 397 20.11 11.18 -18.95
CA THR A 397 19.24 10.95 -20.11
C THR A 397 19.99 10.02 -21.04
N ALA A 398 19.44 8.83 -21.28
CA ALA A 398 19.96 7.75 -22.11
C ALA A 398 21.31 7.17 -21.65
N VAL A 399 21.42 5.84 -21.68
CA VAL A 399 22.67 5.10 -21.62
C VAL A 399 22.52 3.98 -22.63
N ALA A 400 23.31 3.99 -23.71
CA ALA A 400 23.67 2.74 -24.35
C ALA A 400 24.91 2.21 -23.60
N ILE A 401 25.06 0.90 -23.54
CA ILE A 401 26.32 0.25 -23.14
C ILE A 401 26.69 -0.66 -24.28
#